data_AF-A0A4R2GGB4-F1
#
_entry.id   AF-A0A4R2GGB4-F1
#
_cell.length_a   1.000
_cell.length_b   1.000
_cell.length_c   1.000
_cell.angle_alpha   90.00
_cell.angle_beta   90.00
_cell.angle_gamma   90.00
#
_symmetry.space_group_name_H-M   'P 1'
#
loop_
_entity.id
_entity.type
_entity.pdbx_description
1 polymer ?
#
loop_
_entity_poly.entity_id
_entity_poly.type
_entity_poly.pdbx_seq_one_letter_code
_entity_poly.pdbx_strand_id
1 'polypeptide(L)'
;MIYQPQKYKIEDKAMAPFIDPNEIWDYINGFKNPSTERVLEVIDRALNKNRLTLEETAVLVNTTDPALIEAIKDGARKLKEQVYGRRIVLFAPLYIGNYCTNNCAYCGFRTSNKDQLRVTLNKEEIVKEVETLEDAGHKRLILVFGEHPEYSAKFIAESVCTVYGVKKGFGEIRRVNINAAPFDVEGFMTIKEAGIGTYQVFQETYHPETYLEVHQGGKKRDYDWRLTALDRAQEAGIDDVGIGTLLGLYDWRFEILGLVRHVNHFEAVYNVGPHTISFPRIKKASGYAIDQKYAVSDADFTKLVAILRLAVPYTGLILTAREPSHVRDEVLQFGVSQIDGGTNIEMKGYSNRKPEQNLNAEQFEINDNRSLQEVMTELIEKEYIPSFCTACYRLNRTGEHFMEFSVPGFIKRFCQPNAMLTLAEYLEDYASDEIKTKGYRLILDNLEHYPDDAFKEKLIERLDLIKKGQRDLSF
;
A
#
# COMPACT_ATOMS: atom_id res chain seq x y z
N MET A 1 -16.35 -0.53 -15.87
CA MET A 1 -14.93 -0.23 -16.16
C MET A 1 -14.85 0.94 -17.12
N ILE A 2 -14.13 2.03 -16.79
CA ILE A 2 -13.86 3.15 -17.71
C ILE A 2 -12.35 3.16 -18.00
N TYR A 3 -11.81 2.00 -18.35
CA TYR A 3 -10.50 1.89 -18.97
C TYR A 3 -10.72 1.51 -20.43
N GLN A 4 -10.17 2.31 -21.33
CA GLN A 4 -10.10 1.97 -22.74
C GLN A 4 -8.67 1.47 -22.99
N PRO A 5 -8.48 0.16 -23.28
CA PRO A 5 -7.15 -0.38 -23.58
C PRO A 5 -6.45 0.47 -24.62
N GLN A 6 -5.26 0.94 -24.26
CA GLN A 6 -4.41 1.72 -25.17
C GLN A 6 -3.56 0.75 -25.99
N LYS A 7 -3.05 1.20 -27.13
CA LYS A 7 -2.10 0.41 -27.93
C LYS A 7 -0.68 0.80 -27.53
N TYR A 8 0.13 -0.20 -27.18
CA TYR A 8 1.53 -0.06 -26.80
C TYR A 8 2.45 -0.83 -27.76
N LYS A 9 3.75 -0.53 -27.76
CA LYS A 9 4.76 -1.24 -28.58
C LYS A 9 4.82 -2.72 -28.26
N ILE A 10 4.72 -3.06 -26.97
CA ILE A 10 4.59 -4.44 -26.49
C ILE A 10 3.13 -4.69 -26.13
N GLU A 11 2.54 -5.67 -26.79
CA GLU A 11 1.16 -6.11 -26.57
C GLU A 11 0.98 -6.72 -25.17
N ASP A 12 -0.13 -6.40 -24.52
CA ASP A 12 -0.50 -6.98 -23.25
C ASP A 12 -0.89 -8.45 -23.40
N LYS A 13 -0.09 -9.35 -22.81
CA LYS A 13 -0.35 -10.80 -22.74
C LYS A 13 -0.04 -11.32 -21.36
N ALA A 14 -0.93 -12.14 -20.82
CA ALA A 14 -0.74 -12.80 -19.53
C ALA A 14 0.63 -13.49 -19.45
N MET A 15 1.34 -13.25 -18.35
CA MET A 15 2.66 -13.82 -18.03
C MET A 15 3.75 -13.52 -19.06
N ALA A 16 3.60 -12.46 -19.86
CA ALA A 16 4.63 -11.99 -20.79
C ALA A 16 5.12 -10.59 -20.40
N PRO A 17 6.41 -10.26 -20.61
CA PRO A 17 6.91 -8.91 -20.37
C PRO A 17 6.13 -7.86 -21.19
N PHE A 18 5.82 -6.72 -20.57
CA PHE A 18 4.97 -5.67 -21.16
C PHE A 18 5.57 -4.25 -21.06
N ILE A 19 6.83 -4.13 -20.63
CA ILE A 19 7.53 -2.84 -20.46
C ILE A 19 8.53 -2.63 -21.61
N ASP A 20 8.30 -1.59 -22.41
CA ASP A 20 9.29 -1.06 -23.36
C ASP A 20 9.89 0.23 -22.78
N PRO A 21 11.18 0.24 -22.38
CA PRO A 21 11.80 1.43 -21.79
C PRO A 21 11.87 2.63 -22.75
N ASN A 22 12.03 2.38 -24.04
CA ASN A 22 12.09 3.46 -25.03
C ASN A 22 10.71 4.08 -25.20
N GLU A 23 9.64 3.29 -25.21
CA GLU A 23 8.27 3.81 -25.24
C GLU A 23 7.97 4.73 -24.04
N ILE A 24 8.36 4.34 -22.82
CA ILE A 24 8.18 5.19 -21.64
C ILE A 24 8.93 6.52 -21.81
N TRP A 25 10.19 6.47 -22.28
CA TRP A 25 10.95 7.69 -22.54
C TRP A 25 10.41 8.51 -23.71
N ASP A 26 9.83 7.90 -24.74
CA ASP A 26 9.16 8.59 -25.84
C ASP A 26 7.98 9.42 -25.32
N TYR A 27 7.16 8.86 -24.42
CA TYR A 27 6.11 9.63 -23.74
C TYR A 27 6.69 10.78 -22.89
N ILE A 28 7.67 10.51 -22.03
CA ILE A 28 8.25 11.57 -21.18
C ILE A 28 8.88 12.68 -22.03
N ASN A 29 9.57 12.34 -23.11
CA ASN A 29 10.25 13.33 -23.95
C ASN A 29 9.30 14.05 -24.91
N GLY A 30 8.26 13.36 -25.40
CA GLY A 30 7.27 13.92 -26.33
C GLY A 30 6.34 14.94 -25.70
N PHE A 31 6.11 14.87 -24.37
CA PHE A 31 5.19 15.74 -23.64
C PHE A 31 5.90 16.71 -22.68
N LYS A 32 7.11 17.16 -23.03
CA LYS A 32 7.84 18.20 -22.27
C LYS A 32 7.14 19.56 -22.38
N ASN A 33 7.20 20.35 -21.32
CA ASN A 33 6.65 21.71 -21.24
C ASN A 33 5.16 21.76 -21.70
N PRO A 34 4.27 20.98 -21.06
CA PRO A 34 2.86 20.98 -21.45
C PRO A 34 2.24 22.37 -21.25
N SER A 35 1.28 22.72 -22.12
CA SER A 35 0.54 23.97 -21.96
C SER A 35 -0.37 23.92 -20.73
N THR A 36 -0.67 25.09 -20.16
CA THR A 36 -1.61 25.22 -19.04
C THR A 36 -2.96 24.57 -19.35
N GLU A 37 -3.49 24.80 -20.54
CA GLU A 37 -4.78 24.24 -20.98
C GLU A 37 -4.74 22.72 -20.97
N ARG A 38 -3.66 22.11 -21.47
CA ARG A 38 -3.52 20.64 -21.50
C ARG A 38 -3.43 20.05 -20.10
N VAL A 39 -2.70 20.68 -19.18
CA VAL A 39 -2.62 20.21 -17.79
C VAL A 39 -3.99 20.26 -17.11
N LEU A 40 -4.72 21.37 -17.26
CA LEU A 40 -6.05 21.53 -16.67
C LEU A 40 -7.08 20.56 -17.27
N GLU A 41 -7.01 20.29 -18.57
CA GLU A 41 -7.84 19.28 -19.24
C GLU A 41 -7.60 17.88 -18.64
N VAL A 42 -6.34 17.50 -18.44
CA VAL A 42 -5.99 16.19 -17.84
C VAL A 42 -6.52 16.08 -16.40
N ILE A 43 -6.43 17.16 -15.61
CA ILE A 43 -6.99 17.20 -14.26
C ILE A 43 -8.52 17.03 -14.29
N ASP A 44 -9.21 17.73 -15.19
CA ASP A 44 -10.67 17.62 -15.33
C ASP A 44 -11.11 16.21 -15.72
N ARG A 45 -10.38 15.55 -16.63
CA ARG A 45 -10.63 14.15 -16.98
C ARG A 45 -10.54 13.21 -15.78
N ALA A 46 -9.50 13.37 -14.96
CA ALA A 46 -9.34 12.58 -13.73
C ALA A 46 -10.43 12.88 -12.69
N LEU A 47 -10.86 14.14 -12.54
CA LEU A 47 -11.97 14.54 -11.66
C LEU A 47 -13.31 13.95 -12.09
N ASN A 48 -13.51 13.75 -13.39
CA ASN A 48 -14.62 12.97 -13.96
C ASN A 48 -14.44 11.45 -13.78
N LYS A 49 -13.50 11.01 -12.95
CA LYS A 49 -13.19 9.61 -12.59
C LYS A 49 -12.78 8.74 -13.77
N ASN A 50 -12.22 9.36 -14.81
CA ASN A 50 -11.64 8.65 -15.92
C ASN A 50 -10.21 8.25 -15.60
N ARG A 51 -9.84 7.01 -15.94
CA ARG A 51 -8.47 6.52 -15.86
C ARG A 51 -7.58 7.30 -16.83
N LEU A 52 -6.48 7.87 -16.35
CA LEU A 52 -5.53 8.58 -17.22
C LEU A 52 -4.68 7.63 -18.05
N THR A 53 -4.40 8.01 -19.30
CA THR A 53 -3.48 7.28 -20.19
C THR A 53 -2.00 7.53 -19.83
N LEU A 54 -1.07 6.82 -20.48
CA LEU A 54 0.37 7.10 -20.33
C LEU A 54 0.74 8.50 -20.81
N GLU A 55 0.16 8.95 -21.93
CA GLU A 55 0.34 10.32 -22.41
C GLU A 55 -0.11 11.34 -21.36
N GLU A 56 -1.31 11.18 -20.81
CA GLU A 56 -1.87 12.13 -19.85
C GLU A 56 -1.07 12.14 -18.55
N THR A 57 -0.59 10.97 -18.12
CA THR A 57 0.35 10.86 -17.02
C THR A 57 1.68 11.56 -17.35
N ALA A 58 2.19 11.41 -18.58
CA ALA A 58 3.42 12.07 -19.06
C ALA A 58 3.31 13.60 -19.02
N VAL A 59 2.14 14.15 -19.36
CA VAL A 59 1.83 15.58 -19.21
C VAL A 59 2.00 16.02 -17.76
N LEU A 60 1.39 15.31 -16.80
CA LEU A 60 1.45 15.71 -15.39
C LEU A 60 2.86 15.58 -14.80
N VAL A 61 3.61 14.52 -15.12
CA VAL A 61 4.98 14.37 -14.60
C VAL A 61 5.93 15.45 -15.14
N ASN A 62 5.74 15.90 -16.39
CA ASN A 62 6.52 16.97 -17.02
C ASN A 62 6.09 18.39 -16.64
N THR A 63 5.03 18.57 -15.85
CA THR A 63 4.56 19.89 -15.41
C THR A 63 5.52 20.47 -14.37
N THR A 64 6.21 21.57 -14.67
CA THR A 64 7.19 22.22 -13.78
C THR A 64 6.72 23.55 -13.20
N ASP A 65 5.67 24.15 -13.76
CA ASP A 65 5.08 25.40 -13.26
C ASP A 65 4.49 25.19 -11.86
N PRO A 66 4.89 25.99 -10.84
CA PRO A 66 4.42 25.81 -9.47
C PRO A 66 2.91 25.95 -9.30
N ALA A 67 2.25 26.85 -10.03
CA ALA A 67 0.80 27.03 -9.92
C ALA A 67 0.05 25.83 -10.50
N LEU A 68 0.55 25.25 -11.59
CA LEU A 68 0.00 24.01 -12.15
C LEU A 68 0.26 22.79 -11.27
N ILE A 69 1.41 22.71 -10.59
CA ILE A 69 1.68 21.64 -9.63
C ILE A 69 0.67 21.70 -8.47
N GLU A 70 0.37 22.89 -7.95
CA GLU A 70 -0.66 23.03 -6.92
C GLU A 70 -2.06 22.68 -7.47
N ALA A 71 -2.37 23.02 -8.74
CA ALA A 71 -3.60 22.57 -9.38
C ALA A 71 -3.70 21.04 -9.47
N ILE A 72 -2.58 20.33 -9.72
CA ILE A 72 -2.51 18.86 -9.70
C ILE A 72 -2.82 18.34 -8.29
N LYS A 73 -2.21 18.91 -7.25
CA LYS A 73 -2.46 18.51 -5.85
C LYS A 73 -3.91 18.78 -5.44
N ASP A 74 -4.48 19.91 -5.83
CA ASP A 74 -5.87 20.26 -5.57
C ASP A 74 -6.85 19.32 -6.28
N GLY A 75 -6.57 18.96 -7.54
CA GLY A 75 -7.32 17.95 -8.27
C GLY A 75 -7.30 16.61 -7.54
N ALA A 76 -6.11 16.16 -7.11
CA ALA A 76 -5.95 14.93 -6.36
C ALA A 76 -6.71 14.95 -5.01
N ARG A 77 -6.70 16.10 -4.30
CA ARG A 77 -7.46 16.30 -3.04
C ARG A 77 -8.95 16.09 -3.26
N LYS A 78 -9.53 16.77 -4.26
CA LYS A 78 -10.95 16.64 -4.62
C LYS A 78 -11.30 15.21 -5.00
N LEU A 79 -10.47 14.56 -5.84
CA LEU A 79 -10.70 13.19 -6.28
C LEU A 79 -10.62 12.19 -5.11
N LYS A 80 -9.61 12.32 -4.24
CA LYS A 80 -9.49 11.49 -3.04
C LYS A 80 -10.71 11.63 -2.14
N GLU A 81 -11.20 12.85 -1.91
CA GLU A 81 -12.39 13.07 -1.09
C GLU A 81 -13.65 12.46 -1.71
N GLN A 82 -13.80 12.54 -3.03
CA GLN A 82 -14.92 11.91 -3.74
C GLN A 82 -14.88 10.38 -3.71
N VAL A 83 -13.69 9.77 -3.74
CA VAL A 83 -13.53 8.31 -3.81
C VAL A 83 -13.38 7.70 -2.41
N TYR A 84 -12.40 8.15 -1.61
CA TYR A 84 -12.05 7.58 -0.31
C TYR A 84 -12.62 8.37 0.88
N GLY A 85 -12.99 9.64 0.68
CA GLY A 85 -13.31 10.55 1.76
C GLY A 85 -12.11 10.79 2.68
N ARG A 86 -12.39 11.00 3.96
CA ARG A 86 -11.40 11.21 5.02
C ARG A 86 -10.93 9.92 5.70
N ARG A 87 -11.27 8.76 5.17
CA ARG A 87 -10.85 7.46 5.73
C ARG A 87 -9.36 7.21 5.44
N ILE A 88 -8.64 6.77 6.46
CA ILE A 88 -7.26 6.25 6.35
C ILE A 88 -7.21 4.85 6.95
N VAL A 89 -6.85 3.85 6.15
CA VAL A 89 -6.73 2.46 6.62
C VAL A 89 -5.37 2.24 7.26
N LEU A 90 -5.32 1.62 8.43
CA LEU A 90 -4.08 1.29 9.13
C LEU A 90 -3.73 -0.19 9.06
N PHE A 91 -2.44 -0.48 9.02
CA PHE A 91 -1.87 -1.82 9.14
C PHE A 91 -0.52 -1.76 9.88
N ALA A 92 0.07 -2.92 10.15
CA ALA A 92 1.47 -3.03 10.60
C ALA A 92 2.24 -4.05 9.76
N PRO A 93 3.48 -3.77 9.34
CA PRO A 93 4.35 -4.79 8.76
C PRO A 93 4.90 -5.70 9.87
N LEU A 94 4.82 -7.01 9.69
CA LEU A 94 5.43 -8.01 10.57
C LEU A 94 6.49 -8.77 9.79
N TYR A 95 7.77 -8.55 10.14
CA TYR A 95 8.89 -9.24 9.51
C TYR A 95 9.03 -10.64 10.09
N ILE A 96 8.76 -11.66 9.27
CA ILE A 96 8.81 -13.07 9.69
C ILE A 96 10.22 -13.63 9.55
N GLY A 97 10.99 -13.19 8.55
CA GLY A 97 12.37 -13.64 8.40
C GLY A 97 13.17 -12.86 7.37
N ASN A 98 14.48 -12.73 7.61
CA ASN A 98 15.41 -11.92 6.79
C ASN A 98 16.56 -12.72 6.15
N TYR A 99 16.49 -14.05 6.14
CA TYR A 99 17.37 -14.82 5.27
C TYR A 99 17.09 -14.43 3.82
N CYS A 100 18.15 -14.22 3.04
CA CYS A 100 18.01 -13.83 1.65
C CYS A 100 19.23 -14.31 0.88
N THR A 101 18.97 -14.96 -0.26
CA THR A 101 20.01 -15.41 -1.19
C THR A 101 20.39 -14.33 -2.21
N ASN A 102 19.58 -13.26 -2.32
CA ASN A 102 19.85 -12.17 -3.25
C ASN A 102 20.91 -11.20 -2.73
N ASN A 103 21.54 -10.49 -3.67
CA ASN A 103 22.52 -9.46 -3.37
C ASN A 103 22.11 -8.08 -3.92
N CYS A 104 20.96 -7.57 -3.47
CA CYS A 104 20.48 -6.24 -3.89
C CYS A 104 21.36 -5.15 -3.28
N ALA A 105 21.87 -4.22 -4.08
CA ALA A 105 22.79 -3.18 -3.63
C ALA A 105 22.20 -2.34 -2.49
N TYR A 106 20.91 -2.00 -2.59
CA TYR A 106 20.19 -1.09 -1.71
C TYR A 106 19.63 -1.70 -0.40
N CYS A 107 19.77 -3.01 -0.18
CA CYS A 107 19.03 -3.72 0.88
C CYS A 107 19.96 -4.22 2.00
N GLY A 108 19.62 -3.90 3.26
CA GLY A 108 20.35 -4.38 4.44
C GLY A 108 20.35 -5.91 4.57
N PHE A 109 19.30 -6.58 4.06
CA PHE A 109 19.19 -8.03 4.07
C PHE A 109 19.98 -8.74 2.96
N ARG A 110 20.73 -8.04 2.10
CA ARG A 110 21.51 -8.67 1.02
C ARG A 110 22.47 -9.75 1.56
N THR A 111 22.66 -10.84 0.83
CA THR A 111 23.45 -12.01 1.30
C THR A 111 24.92 -11.70 1.64
N SER A 112 25.48 -10.68 1.00
CA SER A 112 26.86 -10.22 1.25
C SER A 112 27.01 -9.42 2.54
N ASN A 113 25.92 -8.87 3.10
CA ASN A 113 25.97 -8.14 4.36
C ASN A 113 26.13 -9.13 5.52
N LYS A 114 27.32 -9.19 6.09
CA LYS A 114 27.69 -10.07 7.22
C LYS A 114 27.42 -9.44 8.58
N ASP A 115 27.20 -8.13 8.63
CA ASP A 115 26.84 -7.42 9.85
C ASP A 115 25.36 -7.60 10.21
N GLN A 116 24.54 -8.03 9.25
CA GLN A 116 23.12 -8.27 9.45
C GLN A 116 22.87 -9.49 10.35
N LEU A 117 22.11 -9.28 11.42
CA LEU A 117 21.59 -10.33 12.28
C LEU A 117 20.51 -11.12 11.56
N ARG A 118 20.77 -12.41 11.30
CA ARG A 118 19.85 -13.27 10.57
C ARG A 118 18.89 -13.99 11.50
N VAL A 119 17.59 -13.83 11.24
CA VAL A 119 16.51 -14.34 12.08
C VAL A 119 15.37 -14.80 11.18
N THR A 120 14.80 -15.95 11.54
CA THR A 120 13.46 -16.41 11.13
C THR A 120 12.68 -16.63 12.42
N LEU A 121 11.47 -16.07 12.52
CA LEU A 121 10.59 -16.29 13.65
C LEU A 121 10.07 -17.71 13.62
N ASN A 122 10.10 -18.38 14.77
CA ASN A 122 9.35 -19.62 14.96
C ASN A 122 7.87 -19.33 15.27
N LYS A 123 7.06 -20.38 15.36
CA LYS A 123 5.62 -20.25 15.59
C LYS A 123 5.29 -19.50 16.87
N GLU A 124 5.96 -19.81 17.98
CA GLU A 124 5.73 -19.18 19.28
C GLU A 124 6.10 -17.70 19.26
N GLU A 125 7.15 -17.33 18.54
CA GLU A 125 7.57 -15.95 18.34
C GLU A 125 6.59 -15.18 17.46
N ILE A 126 6.06 -15.78 16.40
CA ILE A 126 4.97 -15.20 15.59
C ILE A 126 3.76 -14.92 16.49
N VAL A 127 3.35 -15.88 17.31
CA VAL A 127 2.23 -15.70 18.25
C VAL A 127 2.48 -14.50 19.16
N LYS A 128 3.67 -14.40 19.77
CA LYS A 128 4.01 -13.30 20.68
C LYS A 128 3.99 -11.92 19.99
N GLU A 129 4.51 -11.83 18.77
CA GLU A 129 4.48 -10.59 17.98
C GLU A 129 3.03 -10.20 17.64
N VAL A 130 2.21 -11.17 17.21
CA VAL A 130 0.79 -10.94 16.87
C VAL A 130 -0.02 -10.53 18.10
N GLU A 131 0.15 -11.18 19.25
CA GLU A 131 -0.49 -10.77 20.51
C GLU A 131 -0.15 -9.33 20.87
N THR A 132 1.11 -8.91 20.69
CA THR A 132 1.54 -7.54 20.96
C THR A 132 0.87 -6.53 20.01
N LEU A 133 0.73 -6.90 18.73
CA LEU A 133 0.04 -6.10 17.72
C LEU A 133 -1.48 -6.02 17.98
N GLU A 134 -2.09 -7.11 18.43
CA GLU A 134 -3.50 -7.16 18.85
C GLU A 134 -3.75 -6.30 20.09
N ASP A 135 -2.85 -6.35 21.08
CA ASP A 135 -2.91 -5.50 22.29
C ASP A 135 -2.82 -4.01 21.95
N ALA A 136 -2.10 -3.65 20.87
CA ALA A 136 -2.04 -2.28 20.38
C ALA A 136 -3.32 -1.86 19.61
N GLY A 137 -4.12 -2.83 19.14
CA GLY A 137 -5.37 -2.61 18.42
C GLY A 137 -5.32 -2.87 16.92
N HIS A 138 -4.23 -3.42 16.39
CA HIS A 138 -4.17 -3.77 14.96
C HIS A 138 -5.14 -4.89 14.60
N LYS A 139 -5.73 -4.80 13.40
CA LYS A 139 -6.54 -5.87 12.78
C LYS A 139 -6.03 -6.28 11.39
N ARG A 140 -4.98 -5.61 10.88
CA ARG A 140 -4.46 -5.79 9.52
C ARG A 140 -2.95 -5.84 9.56
N LEU A 141 -2.36 -6.91 9.03
CA LEU A 141 -0.92 -7.10 8.96
C LEU A 141 -0.44 -7.27 7.52
N ILE A 142 0.83 -6.93 7.29
CA ILE A 142 1.59 -7.34 6.11
C ILE A 142 2.75 -8.20 6.58
N LEU A 143 2.77 -9.48 6.24
CA LEU A 143 3.90 -10.35 6.55
C LEU A 143 5.01 -10.13 5.53
N VAL A 144 6.22 -9.89 6.01
CA VAL A 144 7.39 -9.56 5.18
C VAL A 144 8.46 -10.64 5.30
N PHE A 145 8.95 -11.11 4.15
CA PHE A 145 9.96 -12.17 4.06
C PHE A 145 11.11 -11.77 3.15
N GLY A 146 12.32 -12.25 3.45
CA GLY A 146 13.41 -12.30 2.47
C GLY A 146 13.15 -13.33 1.36
N GLU A 147 14.15 -13.60 0.51
CA GLU A 147 14.07 -14.67 -0.52
C GLU A 147 15.07 -15.78 -0.21
N HIS A 148 14.59 -16.85 0.44
CA HIS A 148 15.41 -17.97 0.89
C HIS A 148 14.63 -19.29 0.76
N PRO A 149 15.27 -20.45 0.52
CA PRO A 149 14.59 -21.74 0.43
C PRO A 149 13.75 -22.11 1.67
N GLU A 150 14.09 -21.59 2.85
CA GLU A 150 13.26 -21.74 4.07
C GLU A 150 11.89 -21.08 3.93
N TYR A 151 11.77 -19.99 3.17
CA TYR A 151 10.52 -19.24 2.98
C TYR A 151 9.75 -19.78 1.78
N SER A 152 9.52 -21.10 1.79
CA SER A 152 8.68 -21.77 0.80
C SER A 152 7.23 -21.25 0.86
N ALA A 153 6.48 -21.46 -0.22
CA ALA A 153 5.04 -21.14 -0.26
C ALA A 153 4.27 -21.77 0.93
N LYS A 154 4.63 -23.00 1.30
CA LYS A 154 4.08 -23.70 2.47
C LYS A 154 4.41 -22.99 3.78
N PHE A 155 5.65 -22.54 3.98
CA PHE A 155 6.04 -21.80 5.19
C PHE A 155 5.29 -20.46 5.31
N ILE A 156 5.10 -19.76 4.19
CA ILE A 156 4.29 -18.53 4.15
C ILE A 156 2.84 -18.85 4.53
N ALA A 157 2.24 -19.89 3.94
CA ALA A 157 0.89 -20.34 4.27
C ALA A 157 0.74 -20.72 5.76
N GLU A 158 1.69 -21.48 6.33
CA GLU A 158 1.70 -21.84 7.75
C GLU A 158 1.84 -20.61 8.67
N SER A 159 2.61 -19.61 8.26
CA SER A 159 2.74 -18.34 8.98
C SER A 159 1.41 -17.57 9.00
N VAL A 160 0.71 -17.52 7.86
CA VAL A 160 -0.62 -16.91 7.75
C VAL A 160 -1.65 -17.63 8.63
N CYS A 161 -1.69 -18.96 8.58
CA CYS A 161 -2.56 -19.77 9.42
C CYS A 161 -2.26 -19.55 10.92
N THR A 162 -0.99 -19.41 11.28
CA THR A 162 -0.59 -19.09 12.67
C THR A 162 -1.15 -17.73 13.08
N VAL A 163 -0.96 -16.70 12.26
CA VAL A 163 -1.44 -15.33 12.55
C VAL A 163 -2.97 -15.30 12.72
N TYR A 164 -3.73 -15.92 11.82
CA TYR A 164 -5.19 -15.98 11.96
C TYR A 164 -5.67 -16.83 13.15
N GLY A 165 -4.83 -17.74 13.64
CA GLY A 165 -5.11 -18.57 14.81
C GLY A 165 -4.90 -17.85 16.14
N VAL A 166 -4.22 -16.70 16.16
CA VAL A 166 -4.04 -15.89 17.38
C VAL A 166 -5.30 -15.09 17.64
N LYS A 167 -5.78 -15.14 18.89
CA LYS A 167 -6.85 -14.29 19.41
C LYS A 167 -6.59 -14.01 20.88
N LYS A 168 -6.39 -12.74 21.24
CA LYS A 168 -6.21 -12.30 22.63
C LYS A 168 -7.24 -11.26 23.04
N GLY A 169 -8.15 -11.63 23.96
CA GLY A 169 -9.27 -10.75 24.36
C GLY A 169 -10.18 -10.42 23.17
N PHE A 170 -10.34 -9.14 22.84
CA PHE A 170 -11.02 -8.66 21.63
C PHE A 170 -10.08 -8.46 20.42
N GLY A 171 -8.79 -8.81 20.58
CA GLY A 171 -7.78 -8.89 19.55
C GLY A 171 -8.11 -9.95 18.50
N GLU A 172 -7.99 -9.56 17.23
CA GLU A 172 -8.09 -10.47 16.09
C GLU A 172 -7.47 -9.81 14.86
N ILE A 173 -6.50 -10.47 14.23
CA ILE A 173 -6.06 -10.10 12.89
C ILE A 173 -7.07 -10.60 11.84
N ARG A 174 -7.66 -9.67 11.10
CA ARG A 174 -8.77 -9.92 10.16
C ARG A 174 -8.36 -9.93 8.69
N ARG A 175 -7.16 -9.44 8.38
CA ARG A 175 -6.57 -9.50 7.03
C ARG A 175 -5.05 -9.56 7.11
N VAL A 176 -4.48 -10.56 6.45
CA VAL A 176 -3.04 -10.74 6.31
C VAL A 176 -2.66 -10.57 4.85
N ASN A 177 -1.92 -9.50 4.53
CA ASN A 177 -1.28 -9.34 3.23
C ASN A 177 0.14 -9.94 3.29
N ILE A 178 0.72 -10.23 2.12
CA ILE A 178 2.08 -10.77 2.00
C ILE A 178 2.94 -9.84 1.16
N ASN A 179 4.16 -9.58 1.62
CA ASN A 179 5.24 -9.02 0.80
C ASN A 179 6.41 -10.01 0.82
N ALA A 180 6.58 -10.72 -0.30
CA ALA A 180 7.60 -11.75 -0.45
C ALA A 180 8.06 -11.86 -1.90
N ALA A 181 9.07 -12.68 -2.15
CA ALA A 181 9.59 -12.91 -3.49
C ALA A 181 8.55 -13.55 -4.44
N PRO A 182 8.75 -13.47 -5.77
CA PRO A 182 7.86 -14.15 -6.72
C PRO A 182 7.89 -15.68 -6.63
N PHE A 183 6.72 -16.30 -6.74
CA PHE A 183 6.55 -17.75 -6.88
C PHE A 183 6.08 -18.13 -8.29
N ASP A 184 6.05 -19.43 -8.58
CA ASP A 184 5.28 -19.98 -9.69
C ASP A 184 3.78 -20.06 -9.31
N VAL A 185 2.94 -20.47 -10.26
CA VAL A 185 1.49 -20.56 -10.07
C VAL A 185 1.14 -21.51 -8.93
N GLU A 186 1.78 -22.68 -8.84
CA GLU A 186 1.54 -23.66 -7.76
C GLU A 186 1.90 -23.10 -6.37
N GLY A 187 3.03 -22.39 -6.27
CA GLY A 187 3.41 -21.70 -5.04
C GLY A 187 2.41 -20.62 -4.65
N PHE A 188 1.93 -19.83 -5.62
CA PHE A 188 0.88 -18.84 -5.36
C PHE A 188 -0.46 -19.48 -4.95
N MET A 189 -0.85 -20.60 -5.55
CA MET A 189 -2.06 -21.35 -5.15
C MET A 189 -1.96 -21.81 -3.68
N THR A 190 -0.81 -22.38 -3.29
CA THR A 190 -0.55 -22.79 -1.91
C THR A 190 -0.70 -21.60 -0.93
N ILE A 191 -0.24 -20.41 -1.31
CA ILE A 191 -0.36 -19.20 -0.49
C ILE A 191 -1.81 -18.69 -0.46
N LYS A 192 -2.54 -18.75 -1.58
CA LYS A 192 -3.95 -18.36 -1.68
C LYS A 192 -4.83 -19.20 -0.75
N GLU A 193 -4.58 -20.51 -0.68
CA GLU A 193 -5.31 -21.45 0.17
C GLU A 193 -5.27 -21.08 1.67
N ALA A 194 -4.23 -20.35 2.11
CA ALA A 194 -4.14 -19.86 3.48
C ALA A 194 -5.05 -18.64 3.78
N GLY A 195 -5.76 -18.10 2.79
CA GLY A 195 -6.68 -16.98 2.97
C GLY A 195 -5.96 -15.63 3.12
N ILE A 196 -4.96 -15.37 2.29
CA ILE A 196 -4.31 -14.05 2.26
C ILE A 196 -5.26 -12.97 1.70
N GLY A 197 -5.00 -11.73 2.09
CA GLY A 197 -5.64 -10.55 1.50
C GLY A 197 -4.98 -10.19 0.18
N THR A 198 -3.89 -9.41 0.25
CA THR A 198 -3.14 -8.93 -0.94
C THR A 198 -1.76 -9.56 -1.01
N TYR A 199 -1.34 -10.01 -2.20
CA TYR A 199 0.06 -10.36 -2.44
C TYR A 199 0.81 -9.19 -3.10
N GLN A 200 1.93 -8.78 -2.51
CA GLN A 200 2.66 -7.59 -2.92
C GLN A 200 4.05 -7.96 -3.45
N VAL A 201 4.33 -7.51 -4.67
CA VAL A 201 5.66 -7.55 -5.28
C VAL A 201 5.97 -6.16 -5.80
N PHE A 202 6.98 -5.51 -5.24
CA PHE A 202 7.48 -4.26 -5.80
C PHE A 202 8.35 -4.60 -7.00
N GLN A 203 8.22 -3.92 -8.12
CA GLN A 203 9.17 -4.07 -9.23
C GLN A 203 10.55 -3.49 -8.85
N GLU A 204 10.62 -2.64 -7.83
CA GLU A 204 11.78 -1.84 -7.38
C GLU A 204 12.19 -0.77 -8.38
N THR A 205 12.45 -1.16 -9.62
CA THR A 205 12.70 -0.24 -10.74
C THR A 205 12.21 -0.88 -12.03
N TYR A 206 11.41 -0.14 -12.78
CA TYR A 206 10.94 -0.59 -14.09
C TYR A 206 12.03 -0.46 -15.16
N HIS A 207 13.13 0.25 -14.89
CA HIS A 207 14.21 0.45 -15.86
C HIS A 207 15.13 -0.80 -15.91
N PRO A 208 15.15 -1.60 -17.00
CA PRO A 208 15.81 -2.91 -17.00
C PRO A 208 17.31 -2.86 -16.76
N GLU A 209 18.00 -1.86 -17.30
CA GLU A 209 19.45 -1.71 -17.10
C GLU A 209 19.79 -1.41 -15.64
N THR A 210 19.05 -0.49 -15.02
CA THR A 210 19.22 -0.16 -13.60
C THR A 210 18.80 -1.33 -12.72
N TYR A 211 17.76 -2.08 -13.10
CA TYR A 211 17.37 -3.28 -12.39
C TYR A 211 18.52 -4.29 -12.30
N LEU A 212 19.20 -4.55 -13.42
CA LEU A 212 20.36 -5.45 -13.46
C LEU A 212 21.58 -4.91 -12.69
N GLU A 213 21.76 -3.60 -12.67
CA GLU A 213 22.84 -2.93 -11.91
C GLU A 213 22.65 -3.11 -10.40
N VAL A 214 21.44 -2.90 -9.90
CA VAL A 214 21.15 -2.91 -8.46
C VAL A 214 20.86 -4.30 -7.91
N HIS A 215 20.44 -5.25 -8.75
CA HIS A 215 20.26 -6.65 -8.39
C HIS A 215 21.51 -7.44 -8.82
N GLN A 216 22.47 -7.59 -7.91
CA GLN A 216 23.81 -8.10 -8.25
C GLN A 216 23.96 -9.63 -8.07
N GLY A 217 22.98 -10.29 -7.45
CA GLY A 217 23.03 -11.74 -7.18
C GLY A 217 21.67 -12.32 -6.80
N GLY A 218 21.50 -13.63 -7.01
CA GLY A 218 20.30 -14.39 -6.68
C GLY A 218 19.21 -14.38 -7.76
N LYS A 219 18.06 -15.01 -7.48
CA LYS A 219 16.94 -15.16 -8.42
C LYS A 219 16.29 -13.83 -8.77
N LYS A 220 16.33 -12.86 -7.86
CA LYS A 220 15.77 -11.51 -8.08
C LYS A 220 16.43 -10.76 -9.25
N ARG A 221 17.59 -11.19 -9.75
CA ARG A 221 18.20 -10.61 -10.97
C ARG A 221 17.37 -10.79 -12.23
N ASP A 222 16.55 -11.83 -12.27
CA ASP A 222 15.67 -12.11 -13.39
C ASP A 222 14.53 -11.07 -13.44
N TYR A 223 14.70 -10.09 -14.32
CA TYR A 223 13.77 -8.97 -14.48
C TYR A 223 12.39 -9.45 -14.93
N ASP A 224 12.33 -10.33 -15.94
CA ASP A 224 11.07 -10.80 -16.52
C ASP A 224 10.33 -11.72 -15.56
N TRP A 225 11.04 -12.60 -14.84
CA TRP A 225 10.47 -13.41 -13.77
C TRP A 225 9.79 -12.56 -12.70
N ARG A 226 10.38 -11.39 -12.38
CA ARG A 226 9.82 -10.47 -11.40
C ARG A 226 8.69 -9.60 -11.96
N LEU A 227 8.84 -9.09 -13.17
CA LEU A 227 7.84 -8.24 -13.82
C LEU A 227 6.51 -8.98 -13.97
N THR A 228 6.56 -10.24 -14.41
CA THR A 228 5.38 -11.10 -14.64
C THR A 228 4.94 -11.87 -13.39
N ALA A 229 5.47 -11.54 -12.22
CA ALA A 229 5.20 -12.27 -10.99
C ALA A 229 3.73 -12.23 -10.58
N LEU A 230 3.12 -11.06 -10.70
CA LEU A 230 1.76 -10.84 -10.24
C LEU A 230 0.72 -11.29 -11.27
N ASP A 231 1.08 -11.45 -12.54
CA ASP A 231 0.32 -12.24 -13.52
C ASP A 231 0.14 -13.67 -13.01
N ARG A 232 1.25 -14.34 -12.63
CA ARG A 232 1.19 -15.71 -12.07
C ARG A 232 0.36 -15.78 -10.78
N ALA A 233 0.35 -14.71 -9.99
CA ALA A 233 -0.52 -14.61 -8.82
C ALA A 233 -2.00 -14.53 -9.22
N GLN A 234 -2.36 -13.74 -10.24
CA GLN A 234 -3.72 -13.71 -10.80
C GLN A 234 -4.14 -15.07 -11.38
N GLU A 235 -3.26 -15.74 -12.14
CA GLU A 235 -3.52 -17.10 -12.67
C GLU A 235 -3.77 -18.12 -11.55
N ALA A 236 -3.15 -17.93 -10.38
CA ALA A 236 -3.36 -18.75 -9.19
C ALA A 236 -4.61 -18.38 -8.39
N GLY A 237 -5.39 -17.39 -8.84
CA GLY A 237 -6.59 -16.90 -8.16
C GLY A 237 -6.34 -15.88 -7.04
N ILE A 238 -5.14 -15.31 -6.93
CA ILE A 238 -4.86 -14.15 -6.07
C ILE A 238 -5.26 -12.88 -6.85
N ASP A 239 -6.48 -12.45 -6.60
CA ASP A 239 -7.17 -11.37 -7.30
C ASP A 239 -6.89 -9.96 -6.73
N ASP A 240 -6.49 -9.88 -5.47
CA ASP A 240 -5.93 -8.66 -4.87
C ASP A 240 -4.40 -8.71 -4.92
N VAL A 241 -3.80 -7.96 -5.85
CA VAL A 241 -2.34 -7.81 -5.96
C VAL A 241 -1.88 -6.38 -5.63
N GLY A 242 -0.64 -6.23 -5.16
CA GLY A 242 -0.04 -4.93 -4.89
C GLY A 242 1.29 -4.75 -5.62
N ILE A 243 1.36 -3.73 -6.48
CA ILE A 243 2.59 -3.35 -7.17
C ILE A 243 3.32 -2.25 -6.41
N GLY A 244 4.58 -2.01 -6.75
CA GLY A 244 5.30 -0.85 -6.24
C GLY A 244 6.64 -0.60 -6.90
N THR A 245 7.23 0.56 -6.64
CA THR A 245 8.57 0.95 -7.13
C THR A 245 9.36 1.59 -5.99
N LEU A 246 10.68 1.36 -5.94
CA LEU A 246 11.59 1.92 -4.96
C LEU A 246 12.18 3.21 -5.54
N LEU A 247 11.57 4.33 -5.16
CA LEU A 247 11.94 5.65 -5.64
C LEU A 247 13.35 6.02 -5.15
N GLY A 248 14.21 6.47 -6.07
CA GLY A 248 15.62 6.73 -5.78
C GLY A 248 16.60 5.80 -6.49
N LEU A 249 16.13 4.72 -7.12
CA LEU A 249 16.96 3.86 -7.95
C LEU A 249 17.15 4.42 -9.37
N TYR A 250 16.13 5.07 -9.92
CA TYR A 250 16.14 5.66 -11.26
C TYR A 250 15.24 6.92 -11.29
N ASP A 251 15.13 7.55 -12.47
CA ASP A 251 14.29 8.74 -12.67
C ASP A 251 12.84 8.48 -12.27
N TRP A 252 12.32 9.26 -11.31
CA TRP A 252 11.00 9.03 -10.75
C TRP A 252 9.89 9.11 -11.81
N ARG A 253 10.04 9.92 -12.87
CA ARG A 253 9.02 10.06 -13.91
C ARG A 253 8.89 8.76 -14.70
N PHE A 254 10.02 8.12 -15.00
CA PHE A 254 10.06 6.79 -15.62
C PHE A 254 9.35 5.76 -14.75
N GLU A 255 9.64 5.75 -13.44
CA GLU A 255 9.05 4.80 -12.51
C GLU A 255 7.52 4.97 -12.36
N ILE A 256 7.03 6.21 -12.36
CA ILE A 256 5.59 6.49 -12.33
C ILE A 256 4.89 6.03 -13.61
N LEU A 257 5.48 6.28 -14.78
CA LEU A 257 4.91 5.76 -16.02
C LEU A 257 4.99 4.22 -16.08
N GLY A 258 6.05 3.60 -15.55
CA GLY A 258 6.17 2.16 -15.41
C GLY A 258 5.05 1.56 -14.54
N LEU A 259 4.76 2.18 -13.39
CA LEU A 259 3.62 1.79 -12.55
C LEU A 259 2.29 1.91 -13.29
N VAL A 260 2.05 3.02 -13.98
CA VAL A 260 0.81 3.24 -14.75
C VAL A 260 0.71 2.24 -15.91
N ARG A 261 1.83 1.90 -16.57
CA ARG A 261 1.89 0.88 -17.64
C ARG A 261 1.56 -0.51 -17.10
N HIS A 262 2.02 -0.84 -15.89
CA HIS A 262 1.70 -2.10 -15.22
C HIS A 262 0.22 -2.17 -14.82
N VAL A 263 -0.36 -1.07 -14.34
CA VAL A 263 -1.81 -1.00 -14.10
C VAL A 263 -2.58 -1.26 -15.40
N ASN A 264 -2.16 -0.63 -16.50
CA ASN A 264 -2.80 -0.77 -17.81
C ASN A 264 -2.72 -2.21 -18.32
N HIS A 265 -1.60 -2.89 -18.09
CA HIS A 265 -1.43 -4.32 -18.37
C HIS A 265 -2.48 -5.15 -17.62
N PHE A 266 -2.57 -4.96 -16.30
CA PHE A 266 -3.54 -5.65 -15.47
C PHE A 266 -4.99 -5.42 -15.91
N GLU A 267 -5.35 -4.16 -16.18
CA GLU A 267 -6.69 -3.81 -16.66
C GLU A 267 -6.99 -4.41 -18.05
N ALA A 268 -5.99 -4.54 -18.93
CA ALA A 268 -6.15 -5.12 -20.26
C ALA A 268 -6.25 -6.65 -20.26
N VAL A 269 -5.46 -7.34 -19.42
CA VAL A 269 -5.39 -8.81 -19.40
C VAL A 269 -6.41 -9.42 -18.45
N TYR A 270 -6.62 -8.78 -17.29
CA TYR A 270 -7.38 -9.35 -16.18
C TYR A 270 -8.64 -8.56 -15.84
N ASN A 271 -8.96 -7.50 -16.59
CA ASN A 271 -10.11 -6.62 -16.32
C ASN A 271 -10.13 -6.00 -14.90
N VAL A 272 -9.00 -6.02 -14.20
CA VAL A 272 -8.84 -5.42 -12.89
C VAL A 272 -7.41 -4.92 -12.75
N GLY A 273 -7.24 -3.69 -12.28
CA GLY A 273 -5.94 -3.16 -11.88
C GLY A 273 -5.48 -3.72 -10.52
N PRO A 274 -4.26 -3.38 -10.07
CA PRO A 274 -3.79 -3.76 -8.74
C PRO A 274 -4.66 -3.12 -7.65
N HIS A 275 -4.83 -3.84 -6.54
CA HIS A 275 -5.55 -3.37 -5.35
C HIS A 275 -4.81 -2.21 -4.69
N THR A 276 -3.48 -2.25 -4.66
CA THR A 276 -2.64 -1.19 -4.10
C THR A 276 -1.39 -0.89 -4.93
N ILE A 277 -0.94 0.36 -4.87
CA ILE A 277 0.40 0.80 -5.27
C ILE A 277 1.15 1.30 -4.03
N SER A 278 2.37 0.79 -3.87
CA SER A 278 3.36 1.30 -2.90
C SER A 278 4.48 2.03 -3.62
N PHE A 279 4.95 3.14 -3.06
CA PHE A 279 6.00 3.98 -3.66
C PHE A 279 7.06 4.37 -2.59
N PRO A 280 7.69 3.38 -1.91
CA PRO A 280 8.70 3.69 -0.90
C PRO A 280 9.86 4.49 -1.50
N ARG A 281 10.34 5.53 -0.81
CA ARG A 281 11.66 6.11 -1.11
C ARG A 281 12.76 5.23 -0.56
N ILE A 282 13.87 5.17 -1.29
CA ILE A 282 15.10 4.56 -0.81
C ILE A 282 15.52 5.23 0.49
N LYS A 283 15.94 4.40 1.45
CA LYS A 283 16.40 4.83 2.78
C LYS A 283 17.75 4.22 3.06
N LYS A 284 18.44 4.76 4.05
CA LYS A 284 19.70 4.18 4.52
C LYS A 284 19.42 2.76 5.02
N ALA A 285 20.37 1.87 4.77
CA ALA A 285 20.34 0.50 5.23
C ALA A 285 21.76 0.07 5.61
N SER A 286 21.88 -0.99 6.41
CA SER A 286 23.19 -1.54 6.76
C SER A 286 24.01 -1.88 5.50
N GLY A 287 25.21 -1.32 5.39
CA GLY A 287 26.12 -1.53 4.26
C GLY A 287 25.75 -0.84 2.94
N TYR A 288 24.81 0.12 2.94
CA TYR A 288 24.43 0.87 1.74
C TYR A 288 24.22 2.37 2.02
N ALA A 289 24.82 3.20 1.16
CA ALA A 289 24.60 4.64 1.12
C ALA A 289 23.75 5.00 -0.10
N ILE A 290 22.81 5.92 0.09
CA ILE A 290 21.88 6.36 -0.96
C ILE A 290 22.64 7.12 -2.05
N ASP A 291 22.52 6.66 -3.30
CA ASP A 291 22.94 7.43 -4.45
C ASP A 291 22.08 8.69 -4.60
N GLN A 292 22.73 9.85 -4.64
CA GLN A 292 22.06 11.14 -4.77
C GLN A 292 21.60 11.43 -6.20
N LYS A 293 22.11 10.70 -7.21
CA LYS A 293 21.81 10.94 -8.63
C LYS A 293 20.31 10.94 -8.93
N TYR A 294 19.57 10.01 -8.32
CA TYR A 294 18.12 9.85 -8.52
C TYR A 294 17.31 10.12 -7.25
N ALA A 295 17.91 10.80 -6.25
CA ALA A 295 17.21 11.14 -5.03
C ALA A 295 15.93 11.93 -5.33
N VAL A 296 14.81 11.50 -4.74
CA VAL A 296 13.51 12.12 -4.95
C VAL A 296 13.23 13.12 -3.83
N SER A 297 13.15 14.40 -4.20
CA SER A 297 12.86 15.50 -3.29
C SER A 297 11.46 15.35 -2.67
N ASP A 298 11.21 16.01 -1.53
CA ASP A 298 9.86 16.03 -0.94
C ASP A 298 8.83 16.63 -1.90
N ALA A 299 9.20 17.68 -2.65
CA ALA A 299 8.33 18.31 -3.64
C ALA A 299 7.98 17.37 -4.81
N ASP A 300 8.95 16.63 -5.33
CA ASP A 300 8.69 15.64 -6.39
C ASP A 300 7.89 14.45 -5.85
N PHE A 301 8.16 14.03 -4.61
CA PHE A 301 7.43 12.95 -3.95
C PHE A 301 5.97 13.29 -3.71
N THR A 302 5.67 14.49 -3.22
CA THR A 302 4.28 14.90 -2.99
C THR A 302 3.54 15.10 -4.32
N LYS A 303 4.23 15.64 -5.34
CA LYS A 303 3.71 15.74 -6.71
C LYS A 303 3.39 14.36 -7.32
N LEU A 304 4.30 13.39 -7.29
CA LEU A 304 4.05 12.07 -7.89
C LEU A 304 2.90 11.33 -7.20
N VAL A 305 2.69 11.54 -5.90
CA VAL A 305 1.56 10.94 -5.18
C VAL A 305 0.23 11.52 -5.64
N ALA A 306 0.17 12.84 -5.87
CA ALA A 306 -0.99 13.48 -6.47
C ALA A 306 -1.26 12.96 -7.89
N ILE A 307 -0.21 12.82 -8.71
CA ILE A 307 -0.30 12.27 -10.07
C ILE A 307 -0.84 10.84 -10.06
N LEU A 308 -0.33 9.97 -9.17
CA LEU A 308 -0.83 8.60 -9.05
C LEU A 308 -2.31 8.58 -8.66
N ARG A 309 -2.75 9.42 -7.72
CA ARG A 309 -4.19 9.48 -7.37
C ARG A 309 -5.06 9.90 -8.55
N LEU A 310 -4.63 10.90 -9.32
CA LEU A 310 -5.35 11.33 -10.53
C LEU A 310 -5.35 10.23 -11.59
N ALA A 311 -4.22 9.55 -11.78
CA ALA A 311 -4.07 8.52 -12.79
C ALA A 311 -4.95 7.31 -12.46
N VAL A 312 -4.80 6.72 -11.28
CA VAL A 312 -5.47 5.49 -10.82
C VAL A 312 -6.46 5.78 -9.68
N PRO A 313 -7.66 6.32 -9.98
CA PRO A 313 -8.57 6.83 -8.96
C PRO A 313 -8.98 5.80 -7.89
N TYR A 314 -9.14 4.53 -8.26
CA TYR A 314 -9.68 3.49 -7.38
C TYR A 314 -8.63 2.60 -6.71
N THR A 315 -7.38 2.64 -7.17
CA THR A 315 -6.29 1.87 -6.57
C THR A 315 -5.84 2.50 -5.25
N GLY A 316 -5.70 1.67 -4.22
CA GLY A 316 -5.20 2.12 -2.92
C GLY A 316 -3.75 2.59 -3.02
N LEU A 317 -3.43 3.72 -2.40
CA LEU A 317 -2.06 4.22 -2.29
C LEU A 317 -1.55 3.98 -0.87
N ILE A 318 -0.44 3.25 -0.75
CA ILE A 318 0.21 2.90 0.52
C ILE A 318 1.40 3.83 0.77
N LEU A 319 1.37 4.53 1.91
CA LEU A 319 2.56 5.17 2.47
C LEU A 319 3.11 4.30 3.59
N THR A 320 4.43 4.28 3.75
CA THR A 320 5.12 3.52 4.80
C THR A 320 5.82 4.47 5.78
N ALA A 321 6.20 3.98 6.97
CA ALA A 321 6.95 4.69 8.01
C ALA A 321 8.36 5.17 7.58
N ARG A 322 8.73 4.94 6.31
CA ARG A 322 9.88 5.56 5.66
C ARG A 322 9.77 7.08 5.63
N GLU A 323 8.57 7.64 5.53
CA GLU A 323 8.40 9.07 5.30
C GLU A 323 8.30 9.88 6.61
N PRO A 324 8.88 11.08 6.66
CA PRO A 324 8.73 11.96 7.82
C PRO A 324 7.30 12.48 7.92
N SER A 325 6.93 12.93 9.13
CA SER A 325 5.56 13.37 9.45
C SER A 325 5.05 14.47 8.53
N HIS A 326 5.86 15.47 8.16
CA HIS A 326 5.43 16.59 7.30
C HIS A 326 5.06 16.13 5.88
N VAL A 327 5.82 15.20 5.29
CA VAL A 327 5.50 14.61 3.98
C VAL A 327 4.22 13.80 4.08
N ARG A 328 4.12 12.94 5.09
CA ARG A 328 2.93 12.12 5.33
C ARG A 328 1.69 12.99 5.48
N ASP A 329 1.76 14.06 6.28
CA ASP A 329 0.65 14.99 6.52
C ASP A 329 0.18 15.70 5.25
N GLU A 330 1.10 16.03 4.35
CA GLU A 330 0.78 16.58 3.05
C GLU A 330 0.08 15.54 2.16
N VAL A 331 0.67 14.36 1.96
CA VAL A 331 0.15 13.36 1.01
C VAL A 331 -1.14 12.67 1.46
N LEU A 332 -1.44 12.66 2.77
CA LEU A 332 -2.73 12.18 3.30
C LEU A 332 -3.92 13.02 2.82
N GLN A 333 -3.68 14.29 2.50
CA GLN A 333 -4.74 15.19 2.04
C GLN A 333 -5.25 14.79 0.66
N PHE A 334 -4.37 14.29 -0.23
CA PHE A 334 -4.70 14.18 -1.64
C PHE A 334 -4.38 12.85 -2.31
N GLY A 335 -3.63 11.93 -1.69
CA GLY A 335 -3.30 10.66 -2.35
C GLY A 335 -3.52 9.45 -1.48
N VAL A 336 -2.81 9.40 -0.35
CA VAL A 336 -2.64 8.18 0.45
C VAL A 336 -3.96 7.70 1.04
N SER A 337 -4.22 6.39 0.93
CA SER A 337 -5.43 5.75 1.47
C SER A 337 -5.13 4.74 2.58
N GLN A 338 -3.89 4.25 2.65
CA GLN A 338 -3.45 3.33 3.69
C GLN A 338 -2.07 3.75 4.20
N ILE A 339 -1.86 3.64 5.50
CA ILE A 339 -0.57 3.86 6.14
C ILE A 339 -0.28 2.73 7.11
N ASP A 340 0.99 2.46 7.34
CA ASP A 340 1.39 1.75 8.54
C ASP A 340 1.34 2.69 9.76
N GLY A 341 1.17 2.12 10.95
CA GLY A 341 1.18 2.86 12.21
C GLY A 341 1.70 1.98 13.33
N GLY A 342 2.41 2.54 14.30
CA GLY A 342 3.07 1.73 15.34
C GLY A 342 4.21 0.87 14.81
N THR A 343 4.73 1.16 13.61
CA THR A 343 5.65 0.30 12.87
C THR A 343 6.92 -0.01 13.66
N ASN A 344 7.23 -1.30 13.74
CA ASN A 344 8.56 -1.79 14.09
C ASN A 344 8.99 -2.84 13.06
N ILE A 345 10.13 -2.60 12.41
CA ILE A 345 10.66 -3.47 11.36
C ILE A 345 11.89 -4.27 11.83
N GLU A 346 12.22 -4.20 13.12
CA GLU A 346 13.22 -5.05 13.75
C GLU A 346 12.65 -6.46 13.91
N MET A 347 13.49 -7.48 13.73
CA MET A 347 13.12 -8.86 14.02
C MET A 347 12.79 -9.02 15.51
N LYS A 348 11.57 -9.50 15.81
CA LYS A 348 11.01 -9.56 17.18
C LYS A 348 10.81 -8.17 17.82
N GLY A 349 10.68 -7.14 16.98
CA GLY A 349 10.65 -5.75 17.39
C GLY A 349 9.39 -5.34 18.13
N TYR A 350 8.24 -5.97 17.87
CA TYR A 350 7.00 -5.60 18.55
C TYR A 350 7.04 -6.03 20.02
N SER A 351 7.38 -7.29 20.29
CA SER A 351 7.42 -7.83 21.65
C SER A 351 8.66 -7.44 22.45
N ASN A 352 9.70 -6.90 21.80
CA ASN A 352 10.94 -6.44 22.46
C ASN A 352 11.33 -5.03 21.99
N ARG A 353 10.39 -4.09 22.03
CA ARG A 353 10.61 -2.72 21.54
C ARG A 353 11.80 -2.05 22.24
N LYS A 354 12.75 -1.61 21.43
CA LYS A 354 13.89 -0.80 21.87
C LYS A 354 13.67 0.67 21.50
N PRO A 355 14.24 1.62 22.27
CA PRO A 355 14.10 3.05 21.98
C PRO A 355 14.92 3.48 20.75
N GLU A 356 16.03 2.81 20.47
CA GLU A 356 16.93 3.14 19.36
C GLU A 356 16.83 2.10 18.24
N GLN A 357 16.85 2.56 16.99
CA GLN A 357 16.89 1.71 15.81
C GLN A 357 18.24 1.00 15.68
N ASN A 358 18.21 -0.27 15.27
CA ASN A 358 19.39 -1.04 14.95
C ASN A 358 19.32 -1.50 13.50
N LEU A 359 20.01 -0.77 12.60
CA LEU A 359 20.02 -1.08 11.17
C LEU A 359 20.60 -2.46 10.82
N ASN A 360 21.34 -3.11 11.73
CA ASN A 360 21.82 -4.48 11.57
C ASN A 360 20.74 -5.53 11.93
N ALA A 361 19.63 -5.13 12.52
CA ALA A 361 18.49 -5.97 12.87
C ALA A 361 17.21 -5.61 12.09
N GLU A 362 17.25 -4.54 11.30
CA GLU A 362 16.14 -3.99 10.50
C GLU A 362 16.49 -4.00 9.00
N GLN A 363 15.49 -3.79 8.14
CA GLN A 363 15.72 -3.74 6.68
C GLN A 363 16.28 -2.38 6.22
N PHE A 364 15.82 -1.29 6.83
CA PHE A 364 16.13 0.10 6.47
C PHE A 364 15.81 1.06 7.65
N GLU A 365 16.24 2.31 7.56
CA GLU A 365 15.90 3.37 8.53
C GLU A 365 14.45 3.85 8.35
N ILE A 366 13.67 3.94 9.44
CA ILE A 366 12.31 4.51 9.43
C ILE A 366 12.37 5.96 9.93
N ASN A 367 11.44 6.80 9.47
CA ASN A 367 11.33 8.20 9.91
C ASN A 367 10.05 8.47 10.71
N ASP A 368 9.24 7.44 10.99
CA ASP A 368 8.09 7.51 11.88
C ASP A 368 8.09 6.28 12.82
N ASN A 369 8.52 6.48 14.05
CA ASN A 369 8.60 5.44 15.09
C ASN A 369 7.50 5.59 16.15
N ARG A 370 6.48 6.40 15.89
CA ARG A 370 5.39 6.63 16.84
C ARG A 370 4.55 5.39 17.04
N SER A 371 4.01 5.23 18.25
CA SER A 371 3.04 4.20 18.59
C SER A 371 1.77 4.33 17.74
N LEU A 372 1.00 3.23 17.65
CA LEU A 372 -0.31 3.27 17.00
C LEU A 372 -1.22 4.31 17.65
N GLN A 373 -1.20 4.43 18.98
CA GLN A 373 -2.03 5.40 19.71
C GLN A 373 -1.72 6.86 19.33
N GLU A 374 -0.44 7.22 19.18
CA GLU A 374 -0.03 8.56 18.74
C GLU A 374 -0.51 8.84 17.31
N VAL A 375 -0.36 7.88 16.39
CA VAL A 375 -0.86 8.00 15.01
C VAL A 375 -2.38 8.14 14.98
N MET A 376 -3.09 7.33 15.76
CA MET A 376 -4.56 7.39 15.87
C MET A 376 -5.03 8.75 16.42
N THR A 377 -4.38 9.25 17.47
CA THR A 377 -4.70 10.54 18.09
C THR A 377 -4.57 11.67 17.08
N GLU A 378 -3.45 11.72 16.37
CA GLU A 378 -3.20 12.76 15.38
C GLU A 378 -4.20 12.70 14.21
N LEU A 379 -4.52 11.50 13.72
CA LEU A 379 -5.51 11.35 12.65
C LEU A 379 -6.88 11.86 13.08
N ILE A 380 -7.31 11.54 14.31
CA ILE A 380 -8.59 12.01 14.87
C ILE A 380 -8.57 13.54 15.02
N GLU A 381 -7.49 14.13 15.52
CA GLU A 381 -7.34 15.58 15.69
C GLU A 381 -7.33 16.34 14.36
N LYS A 382 -6.83 15.69 13.29
CA LYS A 382 -6.87 16.20 11.91
C LYS A 382 -8.16 15.81 11.17
N GLU A 383 -9.17 15.31 11.88
CA GLU A 383 -10.48 14.94 11.35
C GLU A 383 -10.47 13.84 10.26
N TYR A 384 -9.39 13.06 10.19
CA TYR A 384 -9.39 11.81 9.44
C TYR A 384 -10.12 10.73 10.23
N ILE A 385 -10.70 9.74 9.54
CA ILE A 385 -11.31 8.56 10.16
C ILE A 385 -10.34 7.39 10.04
N PRO A 386 -9.54 7.08 11.07
CA PRO A 386 -8.77 5.84 11.11
C PRO A 386 -9.65 4.62 10.92
N SER A 387 -9.16 3.63 10.21
CA SER A 387 -9.93 2.42 9.91
C SER A 387 -9.08 1.17 9.94
N PHE A 388 -9.64 0.13 10.54
CA PHE A 388 -9.14 -1.24 10.47
C PHE A 388 -10.04 -2.14 9.63
N CYS A 389 -10.87 -1.54 8.76
CA CYS A 389 -11.90 -2.24 7.99
C CYS A 389 -11.31 -3.39 7.15
N THR A 390 -11.96 -4.54 7.22
CA THR A 390 -11.71 -5.72 6.41
C THR A 390 -12.98 -6.27 5.75
N ALA A 391 -14.06 -5.47 5.74
CA ALA A 391 -15.38 -5.89 5.25
C ALA A 391 -15.37 -6.43 3.81
N CYS A 392 -14.61 -5.80 2.91
CA CYS A 392 -14.49 -6.30 1.53
C CYS A 392 -13.94 -7.74 1.49
N TYR A 393 -12.99 -8.07 2.35
CA TYR A 393 -12.45 -9.43 2.45
C TYR A 393 -13.50 -10.41 3.00
N ARG A 394 -14.20 -10.05 4.09
CA ARG A 394 -15.27 -10.88 4.69
C ARG A 394 -16.43 -11.16 3.74
N LEU A 395 -16.73 -10.21 2.86
CA LEU A 395 -17.87 -10.25 1.95
C LEU A 395 -17.48 -10.69 0.52
N ASN A 396 -16.26 -11.20 0.34
CA ASN A 396 -15.72 -11.67 -0.93
C ASN A 396 -15.81 -10.61 -2.06
N ARG A 397 -15.61 -9.34 -1.70
CA ARG A 397 -15.50 -8.19 -2.60
C ARG A 397 -14.01 -7.96 -2.91
N THR A 398 -13.43 -8.84 -3.71
CA THR A 398 -12.02 -8.84 -4.15
C THR A 398 -11.95 -8.78 -5.68
N GLY A 399 -10.79 -8.44 -6.25
CA GLY A 399 -10.61 -8.43 -7.70
C GLY A 399 -11.62 -7.57 -8.48
N GLU A 400 -12.16 -8.11 -9.58
CA GLU A 400 -13.16 -7.42 -10.40
C GLU A 400 -14.39 -6.98 -9.60
N HIS A 401 -14.91 -7.83 -8.69
CA HIS A 401 -16.06 -7.46 -7.86
C HIS A 401 -15.75 -6.19 -7.04
N PHE A 402 -14.56 -6.10 -6.44
CA PHE A 402 -14.15 -4.88 -5.73
C PHE A 402 -14.18 -3.64 -6.64
N MET A 403 -13.76 -3.78 -7.90
CA MET A 403 -13.70 -2.67 -8.86
C MET A 403 -15.09 -2.28 -9.39
N GLU A 404 -15.96 -3.25 -9.68
CA GLU A 404 -17.36 -3.00 -10.05
C GLU A 404 -18.08 -2.21 -8.98
N PHE A 405 -17.86 -2.59 -7.71
CA PHE A 405 -18.38 -1.84 -6.59
C PHE A 405 -17.68 -0.49 -6.47
N SER A 406 -16.38 -0.37 -6.68
CA SER A 406 -15.65 0.89 -6.48
C SER A 406 -16.07 2.03 -7.44
N VAL A 407 -16.67 1.72 -8.59
CA VAL A 407 -17.13 2.66 -9.62
C VAL A 407 -18.56 3.17 -9.31
N PRO A 408 -18.89 4.45 -9.61
CA PRO A 408 -19.14 5.53 -8.64
C PRO A 408 -20.17 5.29 -7.52
N GLY A 409 -19.80 5.68 -6.29
CA GLY A 409 -20.70 5.94 -5.15
C GLY A 409 -20.59 4.95 -3.98
N PHE A 410 -20.06 3.75 -4.21
CA PHE A 410 -19.99 2.68 -3.22
C PHE A 410 -18.96 2.89 -2.11
N ILE A 411 -17.72 3.28 -2.44
CA ILE A 411 -16.65 3.40 -1.43
C ILE A 411 -17.08 4.39 -0.34
N LYS A 412 -17.70 5.51 -0.72
CA LYS A 412 -18.26 6.46 0.25
C LYS A 412 -19.43 5.86 1.04
N ARG A 413 -20.33 5.13 0.38
CA ARG A 413 -21.52 4.52 0.99
C ARG A 413 -21.22 3.41 2.00
N PHE A 414 -20.22 2.58 1.78
CA PHE A 414 -19.94 1.40 2.62
C PHE A 414 -18.66 1.54 3.44
N CYS A 415 -17.59 2.07 2.85
CA CYS A 415 -16.30 2.06 3.50
C CYS A 415 -16.17 3.13 4.59
N GLN A 416 -16.87 4.27 4.51
CA GLN A 416 -16.89 5.28 5.57
C GLN A 416 -17.67 4.81 6.82
N PRO A 417 -18.86 4.19 6.69
CA PRO A 417 -19.53 3.52 7.81
C PRO A 417 -18.69 2.43 8.45
N ASN A 418 -18.10 1.53 7.65
CA ASN A 418 -17.23 0.48 8.18
C ASN A 418 -15.99 1.07 8.86
N ALA A 419 -15.47 2.22 8.40
CA ALA A 419 -14.40 2.93 9.09
C ALA A 419 -14.83 3.39 10.48
N MET A 420 -15.99 4.04 10.61
CA MET A 420 -16.54 4.47 11.91
C MET A 420 -16.81 3.28 12.84
N LEU A 421 -17.28 2.14 12.33
CA LEU A 421 -17.44 0.92 13.13
C LEU A 421 -16.09 0.43 13.66
N THR A 422 -15.08 0.28 12.80
CA THR A 422 -13.75 -0.17 13.25
C THR A 422 -13.03 0.85 14.14
N LEU A 423 -13.30 2.15 13.96
CA LEU A 423 -12.82 3.19 14.87
C LEU A 423 -13.49 3.03 16.24
N ALA A 424 -14.82 2.86 16.30
CA ALA A 424 -15.52 2.64 17.55
C ALA A 424 -15.00 1.40 18.30
N GLU A 425 -14.72 0.30 17.61
CA GLU A 425 -14.06 -0.86 18.22
C GLU A 425 -12.72 -0.49 18.85
N TYR A 426 -11.88 0.26 18.13
CA TYR A 426 -10.61 0.72 18.67
C TYR A 426 -10.78 1.61 19.91
N LEU A 427 -11.75 2.52 19.88
CA LEU A 427 -12.04 3.44 20.99
C LEU A 427 -12.58 2.72 22.23
N GLU A 428 -13.31 1.62 22.05
CA GLU A 428 -13.80 0.80 23.16
C GLU A 428 -12.72 -0.10 23.75
N ASP A 429 -11.84 -0.66 22.92
CA ASP A 429 -10.93 -1.73 23.33
C ASP A 429 -9.53 -1.26 23.73
N TYR A 430 -9.03 -0.18 23.12
CA TYR A 430 -7.59 0.15 23.18
C TYR A 430 -7.29 1.63 23.49
N ALA A 431 -8.25 2.53 23.28
CA ALA A 431 -8.01 3.97 23.46
C ALA A 431 -8.07 4.40 24.95
N SER A 432 -7.34 5.46 25.28
CA SER A 432 -7.53 6.19 26.54
C SER A 432 -8.85 6.98 26.52
N ASP A 433 -9.35 7.36 27.70
CA ASP A 433 -10.62 8.12 27.82
C ASP A 433 -10.63 9.44 27.04
N GLU A 434 -9.47 10.12 26.97
CA GLU A 434 -9.32 11.35 26.19
C GLU A 434 -9.51 11.09 24.68
N ILE A 435 -8.81 10.07 24.15
CA ILE A 435 -8.89 9.70 22.73
C ILE A 435 -10.28 9.17 22.41
N LYS A 436 -10.87 8.38 23.32
CA LYS A 436 -12.24 7.88 23.21
C LYS A 436 -13.24 9.03 23.03
N THR A 437 -13.13 10.07 23.83
CA THR A 437 -13.99 11.27 23.74
C THR A 437 -13.82 11.99 22.41
N LYS A 438 -12.58 12.27 21.99
CA LYS A 438 -12.28 12.92 20.70
C LYS A 438 -12.77 12.09 19.51
N GLY A 439 -12.54 10.77 19.54
CA GLY A 439 -12.93 9.85 18.48
C GLY A 439 -14.44 9.71 18.33
N TYR A 440 -15.20 9.63 19.43
CA TYR A 440 -16.66 9.61 19.36
C TYR A 440 -17.25 10.93 18.89
N ARG A 441 -16.65 12.07 19.27
CA ARG A 441 -17.03 13.36 18.70
C ARG A 441 -16.88 13.37 17.18
N LEU A 442 -15.74 12.91 16.67
CA LEU A 442 -15.52 12.77 15.23
C LEU A 442 -16.57 11.87 14.55
N ILE A 443 -16.92 10.73 15.17
CA ILE A 443 -17.98 9.84 14.65
C ILE A 443 -19.33 10.55 14.60
N LEU A 444 -19.69 11.28 15.65
CA LEU A 444 -20.95 12.03 15.72
C LEU A 444 -21.01 13.15 14.67
N ASP A 445 -19.93 13.91 14.50
CA ASP A 445 -19.83 14.97 13.50
C ASP A 445 -20.01 14.40 12.07
N ASN A 446 -19.47 13.21 11.80
CA ASN A 446 -19.66 12.51 10.53
C ASN A 446 -21.08 11.92 10.35
N LEU A 447 -21.73 11.51 11.43
CA LEU A 447 -23.12 11.06 11.41
C LEU A 447 -24.09 12.20 11.16
N GLU A 448 -23.84 13.39 11.72
CA GLU A 448 -24.68 14.58 11.53
C GLU A 448 -24.83 14.91 10.04
N HIS A 449 -23.74 14.84 9.29
CA HIS A 449 -23.67 15.16 7.87
C HIS A 449 -23.88 13.94 6.94
N TYR A 450 -24.38 12.82 7.46
CA TYR A 450 -24.56 11.59 6.67
C TYR A 450 -25.81 11.70 5.78
N PRO A 451 -25.71 11.46 4.45
CA PRO A 451 -26.78 11.82 3.50
C PRO A 451 -27.96 10.84 3.40
N ASP A 452 -27.85 9.62 3.93
CA ASP A 452 -28.87 8.56 3.84
C ASP A 452 -29.38 8.20 5.25
N ASP A 453 -30.56 8.72 5.62
CA ASP A 453 -31.14 8.57 6.96
C ASP A 453 -31.39 7.11 7.35
N ALA A 454 -31.93 6.31 6.43
CA ALA A 454 -32.22 4.90 6.69
C ALA A 454 -30.93 4.09 6.90
N PHE A 455 -29.85 4.42 6.18
CA PHE A 455 -28.55 3.81 6.39
C PHE A 455 -27.87 4.32 7.67
N LYS A 456 -28.03 5.60 7.99
CA LYS A 456 -27.53 6.22 9.23
C LYS A 456 -28.11 5.55 10.46
N GLU A 457 -29.41 5.25 10.48
CA GLU A 457 -30.06 4.52 11.60
C GLU A 457 -29.41 3.14 11.83
N LYS A 458 -29.17 2.37 10.77
CA LYS A 458 -28.49 1.06 10.86
C LYS A 458 -27.06 1.19 11.37
N LEU A 459 -26.36 2.26 11.00
CA LEU A 459 -25.01 2.53 11.49
C LEU A 459 -25.02 2.87 12.97
N ILE A 460 -25.96 3.70 13.43
CA ILE A 460 -26.14 4.02 14.85
C ILE A 460 -26.43 2.76 15.66
N GLU A 461 -27.34 1.91 15.19
CA GLU A 461 -27.65 0.63 15.85
C GLU A 461 -26.38 -0.23 16.04
N ARG A 462 -25.56 -0.37 14.99
CA ARG A 462 -24.31 -1.14 15.05
C ARG A 462 -23.26 -0.50 15.95
N LEU A 463 -23.15 0.82 15.97
CA LEU A 463 -22.28 1.54 16.90
C LEU A 463 -22.69 1.27 18.35
N ASP A 464 -24.00 1.23 18.64
CA ASP A 464 -24.51 0.89 19.97
C ASP A 464 -24.26 -0.57 20.34
N LEU A 465 -24.32 -1.50 19.38
CA LEU A 465 -23.92 -2.89 19.60
C LEU A 465 -22.43 -3.01 19.92
N ILE A 466 -21.56 -2.21 19.28
CA ILE A 466 -20.13 -2.16 19.60
C ILE A 466 -19.89 -1.69 21.03
N LYS A 467 -20.56 -0.62 21.48
CA LYS A 467 -20.50 -0.16 22.88
C LYS A 467 -20.96 -1.22 23.88
N LYS A 468 -21.83 -2.14 23.46
CA LYS A 468 -22.31 -3.29 24.27
C LYS A 468 -21.40 -4.53 24.18
N GLY A 469 -20.28 -4.45 23.46
CA GLY A 469 -19.28 -5.52 23.38
C GLY A 469 -19.33 -6.37 22.11
N GLN A 470 -20.21 -6.10 21.14
CA GLN A 470 -20.16 -6.80 19.85
C GLN A 470 -18.98 -6.30 18.99
N ARG A 471 -18.37 -7.18 18.21
CA ARG A 471 -17.21 -6.87 17.36
C ARG A 471 -17.38 -7.46 15.96
N ASP A 472 -16.57 -7.00 15.03
CA ASP A 472 -16.53 -7.34 13.61
C ASP A 472 -17.85 -7.09 12.85
N LEU A 473 -18.57 -6.02 13.22
CA LEU A 473 -19.76 -5.58 12.50
C LEU A 473 -19.37 -4.84 11.21
N SER A 474 -20.04 -5.15 10.10
CA SER A 474 -19.76 -4.50 8.80
C SER A 474 -20.98 -4.43 7.87
N PHE A 475 -20.90 -3.56 6.86
CA PHE A 475 -21.86 -3.38 5.75
C PHE A 475 -21.34 -3.94 4.43
#